data_AF-A0A9P6BQT1-F1
#
_entry.id   AF-A0A9P6BQT1-F1
#
_cell.length_a   1.000
_cell.length_b   1.000
_cell.length_c   1.000
_cell.angle_alpha   90.00
_cell.angle_beta   90.00
_cell.angle_gamma   90.00
#
_symmetry.space_group_name_H-M   'P 1'
#
loop_
_entity.id
_entity.type
_entity.pdbx_description
1 polymer ?
#
loop_
_entity_poly.entity_id
_entity_poly.type
_entity_poly.pdbx_seq_one_letter_code
_entity_poly.pdbx_strand_id
1 'polypeptide(L)'
;MLRNLFSSPTSDLTLEDALELANEHLGYARKEKSPAKALELTNNAKSLLKDAEHIFASKKVKDPSLSKGIANAYHEHGRLLDDLGHHDKAKKSHSKAEKWGYIDTLLTYLLRQGLLLSYLLHQA
;
A
#
# COMPACT_ATOMS: atom_id res chain seq x y z
N MET A 1 21.09 4.73 10.38
CA MET A 1 20.95 6.10 10.91
C MET A 1 19.55 6.22 11.50
N LEU A 2 19.44 6.04 12.81
CA LEU A 2 18.18 6.15 13.56
C LEU A 2 17.85 7.64 13.72
N ARG A 3 16.88 8.16 12.95
CA ARG A 3 16.33 9.48 13.23
C ARG A 3 15.23 9.36 14.28
N ASN A 4 15.48 10.01 15.40
CA ASN A 4 14.53 10.28 16.48
C ASN A 4 13.26 10.96 15.94
N LEU A 5 12.24 10.19 15.59
CA LEU A 5 10.91 10.70 15.19
C LEU A 5 9.82 10.49 16.25
N PHE A 6 10.17 9.97 17.43
CA PHE A 6 9.25 9.91 18.56
C PHE A 6 9.29 11.19 19.41
N SER A 7 8.87 12.30 18.79
CA SER A 7 8.31 13.45 19.50
C SER A 7 7.00 13.79 18.81
N SER A 8 5.90 13.25 19.34
CA SER A 8 4.54 13.60 18.90
C SER A 8 4.31 15.10 19.05
N PRO A 9 3.65 15.73 18.08
CA PRO A 9 2.20 15.79 18.15
C PRO A 9 1.55 15.31 16.84
N THR A 10 0.50 14.50 16.96
CA THR A 10 -0.38 14.03 15.87
C THR A 10 -1.23 15.15 15.24
N SER A 11 -0.71 16.38 15.16
CA SER A 11 -1.41 17.54 14.63
C SER A 11 -0.94 17.99 13.24
N ASP A 12 0.25 17.59 12.77
CA ASP A 12 0.77 17.99 11.44
C ASP A 12 1.38 16.85 10.64
N LEU A 13 0.90 15.60 10.80
CA LEU A 13 1.34 14.52 9.90
C LEU A 13 0.93 14.89 8.46
N THR A 14 1.91 15.11 7.58
CA THR A 14 1.62 15.35 6.17
C THR A 14 1.27 14.04 5.47
N LEU A 15 0.70 14.16 4.27
CA LEU A 15 0.35 12.99 3.46
C LEU A 15 1.62 12.21 3.08
N GLU A 16 2.67 12.93 2.75
CA GLU A 16 3.99 12.44 2.41
C GLU A 16 4.62 11.69 3.60
N ASP A 17 4.58 12.28 4.80
CA ASP A 17 5.10 11.63 6.02
C ASP A 17 4.36 10.32 6.33
N ALA A 18 3.02 10.34 6.21
CA ALA A 18 2.20 9.16 6.43
C ALA A 18 2.56 8.03 5.44
N LEU A 19 2.80 8.38 4.17
CA LEU A 19 3.20 7.43 3.14
C LEU A 19 4.64 6.92 3.34
N GLU A 20 5.57 7.79 3.71
CA GLU A 20 6.94 7.40 4.00
C GLU A 20 6.98 6.40 5.15
N LEU A 21 6.35 6.72 6.28
CA LEU A 21 6.27 5.83 7.44
C LEU A 21 5.56 4.52 7.11
N ALA A 22 4.48 4.55 6.31
CA ALA A 22 3.81 3.32 5.89
C ALA A 22 4.77 2.42 5.09
N ASN A 23 5.51 2.99 4.14
CA ASN A 23 6.47 2.25 3.34
C ASN A 23 7.65 1.71 4.16
N GLU A 24 8.13 2.46 5.16
CA GLU A 24 9.15 1.97 6.09
C GLU A 24 8.67 0.73 6.85
N HIS A 25 7.45 0.78 7.39
CA HIS A 25 6.87 -0.36 8.11
C HIS A 25 6.71 -1.58 7.20
N LEU A 26 6.26 -1.41 5.96
CA LEU A 26 6.19 -2.50 4.97
C LEU A 26 7.58 -3.04 4.62
N GLY A 27 8.58 -2.14 4.50
CA GLY A 27 9.98 -2.51 4.25
C GLY A 27 10.58 -3.33 5.40
N TYR A 28 10.27 -2.98 6.65
CA TYR A 28 10.67 -3.75 7.82
C TYR A 28 9.92 -5.08 7.90
N ALA A 29 8.61 -5.08 7.67
CA ALA A 29 7.79 -6.29 7.68
C ALA A 29 8.32 -7.35 6.68
N ARG A 30 8.77 -6.91 5.50
CA ARG A 30 9.35 -7.81 4.48
C ARG A 30 10.63 -8.50 4.92
N LYS A 31 11.44 -7.85 5.75
CA LYS A 31 12.74 -8.36 6.22
C LYS A 31 12.62 -9.09 7.56
N GLU A 32 11.50 -8.93 8.24
CA GLU A 32 11.24 -9.51 9.55
C GLU A 32 11.02 -11.02 9.42
N LYS A 33 11.72 -11.78 10.26
CA LYS A 33 11.66 -13.26 10.25
C LYS A 33 10.54 -13.78 11.14
N SER A 34 10.11 -12.98 12.12
CA SER A 34 8.99 -13.32 13.00
C SER A 34 7.66 -12.95 12.32
N PRO A 35 6.79 -13.93 12.03
CA PRO A 35 5.51 -13.64 11.37
C PRO A 35 4.61 -12.74 12.23
N ALA A 36 4.69 -12.85 13.55
CA ALA A 36 3.93 -12.00 14.47
C ALA A 36 4.36 -10.53 14.38
N LYS A 37 5.67 -10.26 14.36
CA LYS A 37 6.19 -8.89 14.21
C LYS A 37 5.96 -8.34 12.81
N ALA A 38 6.12 -9.17 11.78
CA ALA A 38 5.82 -8.79 10.40
C ALA A 38 4.35 -8.36 10.26
N LEU A 39 3.43 -9.09 10.91
CA LEU A 39 2.02 -8.76 10.95
C LEU A 39 1.75 -7.46 11.71
N GLU A 40 2.40 -7.23 12.84
CA GLU A 40 2.28 -5.98 13.61
C GLU A 40 2.70 -4.78 12.76
N LEU A 41 3.88 -4.85 12.14
CA LEU A 41 4.40 -3.81 11.23
C LEU A 41 3.45 -3.57 10.06
N THR A 42 2.89 -4.65 9.49
CA THR A 42 1.92 -4.57 8.40
C THR A 42 0.62 -3.87 8.85
N ASN A 43 0.12 -4.14 10.06
CA ASN A 43 -1.04 -3.45 10.61
C ASN A 43 -0.76 -1.97 10.91
N ASN A 44 0.45 -1.64 11.38
CA ASN A 44 0.87 -0.25 11.60
C ASN A 44 0.91 0.53 10.28
N ALA A 45 1.47 -0.08 9.22
CA ALA A 45 1.44 0.48 7.88
C ALA A 45 -0.01 0.77 7.41
N LYS A 46 -0.95 -0.15 7.69
CA LYS A 46 -2.37 0.06 7.35
C LYS A 46 -2.99 1.27 8.05
N SER A 47 -2.64 1.50 9.31
CA SER A 47 -3.14 2.67 10.04
C SER A 47 -2.67 3.95 9.38
N LEU A 48 -1.37 4.04 9.10
CA LEU A 48 -0.76 5.19 8.41
C LEU A 48 -1.35 5.41 7.02
N LEU A 49 -1.64 4.33 6.28
CA LEU A 49 -2.31 4.45 4.99
C LEU A 49 -3.72 5.02 5.11
N LYS A 50 -4.49 4.70 6.16
CA LYS A 50 -5.79 5.33 6.38
C LYS A 50 -5.66 6.81 6.70
N ASP A 51 -4.65 7.19 7.46
CA ASP A 51 -4.37 8.60 7.76
C ASP A 51 -4.01 9.35 6.48
N ALA A 52 -3.17 8.75 5.62
CA ALA A 52 -2.87 9.26 4.28
C ALA A 52 -4.13 9.45 3.43
N GLU A 53 -5.05 8.47 3.37
CA GLU A 53 -6.32 8.60 2.65
C GLU A 53 -7.13 9.81 3.15
N HIS A 54 -7.23 9.98 4.47
CA HIS A 54 -7.99 11.06 5.09
C HIS A 54 -7.36 12.44 4.82
N ILE A 55 -6.03 12.54 4.89
CA ILE A 55 -5.31 13.78 4.58
C ILE A 55 -5.46 14.13 3.09
N PHE A 56 -5.32 13.15 2.20
CA PHE A 56 -5.50 13.33 0.76
C PHE A 56 -6.90 13.88 0.44
N ALA A 57 -7.94 13.29 1.04
CA ALA A 57 -9.33 13.71 0.84
C ALA A 57 -9.61 15.11 1.41
N SER A 58 -9.06 15.44 2.58
CA SER A 58 -9.33 16.71 3.26
C SER A 58 -8.62 17.91 2.63
N LYS A 59 -7.39 17.74 2.13
CA LYS A 59 -6.57 18.84 1.60
C LYS A 59 -6.83 19.16 0.12
N LYS A 60 -7.85 18.57 -0.53
CA LYS A 60 -8.08 18.66 -1.99
C LYS A 60 -6.79 18.44 -2.79
N VAL A 61 -5.94 17.52 -2.33
CA VAL A 61 -4.66 17.21 -2.97
C VAL A 61 -4.98 16.63 -4.36
N LYS A 62 -4.38 17.21 -5.40
CA LYS A 62 -4.57 16.78 -6.79
C LYS A 62 -3.32 16.18 -7.41
N ASP A 63 -2.30 15.86 -6.61
CA ASP A 63 -1.08 15.25 -7.12
C ASP A 63 -1.33 13.77 -7.45
N PRO A 64 -1.28 13.37 -8.74
CA PRO A 64 -1.43 11.98 -9.15
C PRO A 64 -0.33 11.07 -8.59
N SER A 65 0.84 11.62 -8.28
CA SER A 65 1.98 10.89 -7.74
C SER A 65 1.67 10.36 -6.34
N LEU A 66 0.95 11.15 -5.53
CA LEU A 66 0.57 10.77 -4.17
C LEU A 66 -0.56 9.73 -4.18
N SER A 67 -1.53 9.85 -5.10
CA SER A 67 -2.53 8.80 -5.32
C SER A 67 -1.87 7.48 -5.72
N LYS A 68 -0.88 7.53 -6.62
CA LYS A 68 -0.10 6.36 -7.03
C LYS A 68 0.73 5.78 -5.88
N GLY A 69 1.26 6.63 -5.01
CA GLY A 69 1.96 6.23 -3.78
C GLY A 69 1.06 5.43 -2.84
N ILE A 70 -0.15 5.95 -2.55
CA ILE A 70 -1.17 5.25 -1.75
C ILE A 70 -1.53 3.92 -2.40
N ALA A 71 -1.76 3.91 -3.71
CA ALA A 71 -2.11 2.71 -4.48
C ALA A 71 -1.04 1.61 -4.35
N ASN A 72 0.22 1.95 -4.59
CA ASN A 72 1.35 1.03 -4.48
C ASN A 72 1.51 0.49 -3.05
N ALA A 73 1.40 1.35 -2.04
CA ALA A 73 1.54 0.93 -0.65
C ALA A 73 0.42 -0.03 -0.21
N TYR A 74 -0.83 0.19 -0.66
CA TYR A 74 -1.91 -0.77 -0.42
C TYR A 74 -1.69 -2.10 -1.13
N HIS A 75 -1.11 -2.09 -2.33
CA HIS A 75 -0.77 -3.32 -3.04
C HIS A 75 0.31 -4.11 -2.28
N GLU A 76 1.38 -3.43 -1.84
CA GLU A 76 2.46 -4.04 -1.06
C GLU A 76 1.98 -4.58 0.28
N HIS A 77 1.10 -3.84 0.96
CA HIS A 77 0.42 -4.31 2.17
C HIS A 77 -0.42 -5.57 1.89
N GLY A 78 -1.11 -5.63 0.76
CA GLY A 78 -1.83 -6.82 0.31
C GLY A 78 -0.90 -8.02 0.13
N ARG A 79 0.21 -7.84 -0.59
CA ARG A 79 1.19 -8.91 -0.84
C ARG A 79 1.77 -9.46 0.46
N LEU A 80 2.19 -8.59 1.38
CA LEU A 80 2.72 -9.02 2.68
C LEU A 80 1.69 -9.77 3.52
N LEU A 81 0.42 -9.38 3.48
CA LEU A 81 -0.63 -10.15 4.15
C LEU A 81 -0.84 -11.52 3.51
N ASP A 82 -0.70 -11.63 2.19
CA ASP A 82 -0.80 -12.89 1.47
C ASP A 82 0.36 -13.83 1.85
N ASP A 83 1.58 -13.31 1.88
CA ASP A 83 2.79 -14.01 2.33
C ASP A 83 2.66 -14.50 3.79
N LEU A 84 1.91 -13.78 4.63
CA LEU A 84 1.61 -14.13 6.01
C LEU A 84 0.37 -15.05 6.18
N GLY A 85 -0.27 -15.48 5.09
CA GLY A 85 -1.44 -16.37 5.10
C GLY A 85 -2.76 -15.69 5.45
N HIS A 86 -2.83 -14.36 5.41
CA HIS A 86 -4.04 -13.57 5.69
C HIS A 86 -4.76 -13.15 4.40
N HIS A 87 -5.08 -14.12 3.55
CA HIS A 87 -5.66 -13.94 2.21
C HIS A 87 -6.89 -13.01 2.17
N ASP A 88 -7.82 -13.12 3.12
CA ASP A 88 -9.02 -12.26 3.16
C ASP A 88 -8.68 -10.79 3.41
N LYS A 89 -7.64 -10.52 4.22
CA LYS A 89 -7.16 -9.15 4.46
C LYS A 89 -6.32 -8.65 3.29
N ALA A 90 -5.59 -9.54 2.62
CA ALA A 90 -4.84 -9.25 1.40
C ALA A 90 -5.79 -8.77 0.29
N LYS A 91 -6.86 -9.52 0.01
CA LYS A 91 -7.90 -9.14 -0.97
C LYS A 91 -8.48 -7.75 -0.73
N LYS A 92 -8.79 -7.43 0.54
CA LYS A 92 -9.28 -6.09 0.91
C LYS A 92 -8.26 -4.98 0.62
N SER A 93 -6.97 -5.29 0.77
CA SER A 93 -5.89 -4.32 0.51
C SER A 93 -5.64 -4.13 -0.98
N HIS A 94 -5.66 -5.22 -1.76
CA HIS A 94 -5.59 -5.13 -3.23
C HIS A 94 -6.79 -4.36 -3.80
N SER A 95 -8.01 -4.62 -3.31
CA SER A 95 -9.19 -3.85 -3.71
C SER A 95 -9.07 -2.35 -3.38
N LYS A 96 -8.42 -2.01 -2.26
CA LYS A 96 -8.09 -0.60 -1.95
C LYS A 96 -7.05 -0.03 -2.92
N ALA A 97 -6.00 -0.79 -3.23
CA ALA A 97 -4.98 -0.37 -4.20
C ALA A 97 -5.62 -0.01 -5.54
N GLU A 98 -6.52 -0.86 -6.06
CA GLU A 98 -7.26 -0.64 -7.31
C GLU A 98 -8.10 0.64 -7.25
N LYS A 99 -8.81 0.89 -6.14
CA LYS A 99 -9.59 2.14 -5.95
C LYS A 99 -8.72 3.40 -6.01
N TRP A 100 -7.48 3.31 -5.55
CA TRP A 100 -6.50 4.40 -5.62
C TRP A 100 -5.78 4.51 -6.97
N GLY A 101 -6.16 3.68 -7.95
CA GLY A 101 -5.59 3.68 -9.29
C GLY A 101 -4.36 2.81 -9.43
N TYR A 102 -4.19 1.78 -8.58
CA TYR A 102 -3.21 0.73 -8.83
C TYR A 102 -3.65 -0.01 -10.08
N ILE A 103 -2.94 0.24 -11.17
CA ILE A 103 -3.06 -0.55 -12.39
C ILE A 103 -1.88 -1.49 -12.36
N ASP A 104 -2.16 -2.78 -12.20
CA ASP A 104 -1.13 -3.80 -12.34
C ASP A 104 -0.44 -3.58 -13.68
N THR A 105 0.88 -3.34 -13.63
CA THR A 105 1.72 -3.06 -14.79
C THR A 105 1.56 -4.13 -15.87
N LEU A 106 1.26 -5.38 -15.48
CA LEU A 106 0.96 -6.46 -16.39
C LEU A 106 -0.35 -6.22 -17.15
N LEU A 107 -1.40 -5.77 -16.46
CA LEU A 107 -2.68 -5.41 -17.06
C LEU A 107 -2.54 -4.24 -18.02
N THR A 108 -1.73 -3.22 -17.68
CA THR A 108 -1.44 -2.08 -18.58
C THR A 108 -0.64 -2.50 -19.80
N TYR A 109 0.32 -3.41 -19.62
CA TYR A 109 1.13 -3.95 -20.70
C TYR A 109 0.26 -4.79 -21.66
N LEU A 110 -0.60 -5.65 -21.10
CA LEU A 110 -1.55 -6.46 -21.85
C LEU A 110 -2.64 -5.62 -22.54
N LEU A 111 -3.10 -4.52 -21.92
CA LEU A 111 -3.98 -3.54 -22.56
C LEU A 111 -3.30 -2.88 -23.76
N ARG A 112 -2.05 -2.43 -23.58
CA ARG A 112 -1.29 -1.79 -24.66
C ARG A 112 -0.95 -2.75 -25.80
N GLN A 113 -0.82 -4.04 -25.52
CA GLN A 113 -0.58 -5.07 -26.53
C GLN A 113 -1.86 -5.76 -27.05
N GLY A 114 -3.04 -5.42 -26.52
CA GLY A 114 -4.30 -6.07 -26.91
C GLY A 114 -4.45 -7.53 -26.46
N LEU A 115 -3.63 -7.97 -25.49
CA LEU A 115 -3.52 -9.37 -25.04
C LEU A 115 -4.33 -9.68 -23.77
N LEU A 116 -5.24 -8.78 -23.37
CA LEU A 116 -6.00 -8.90 -22.12
C LEU A 116 -6.93 -10.12 -22.10
N LEU A 117 -7.55 -10.43 -23.25
CA LEU A 117 -8.45 -11.58 -23.41
C LEU A 117 -7.70 -12.92 -23.26
N SER A 118 -6.48 -13.02 -23.79
CA SER A 118 -5.68 -14.25 -23.70
C SER A 118 -5.19 -14.57 -22.27
N TYR A 119 -4.94 -13.54 -21.46
CA TYR A 119 -4.51 -13.71 -20.06
C TYR A 119 -5.67 -14.16 -19.17
N LEU A 120 -6.86 -13.57 -19.35
CA LEU A 120 -8.06 -13.96 -18.60
C LEU A 120 -8.52 -15.39 -18.92
N LEU A 121 -8.32 -15.86 -20.16
CA LEU A 121 -8.62 -17.23 -20.59
C LEU A 121 -7.65 -18.29 -20.02
N HIS A 122 -6.44 -17.91 -19.61
CA HIS A 122 -5.46 -18.84 -19.02
C HIS A 122 -5.59 -18.98 -17.50
N GLN A 123 -6.40 -18.13 -16.84
CA GLN A 123 -6.64 -18.18 -15.40
C GLN A 123 -7.97 -18.82 -15.00
N ALA A 124 -8.79 -19.23 -15.97
CA ALA A 124 -10.04 -19.97 -15.78
C ALA A 124 -9.82 -21.47 -15.97
#